data_AF-A0A3S8X8Y0-F1
#
_entry.id   AF-A0A3S8X8Y0-F1
#
_cell.length_a   1.000
_cell.length_b   1.000
_cell.length_c   1.000
_cell.angle_alpha   90.00
_cell.angle_beta   90.00
_cell.angle_gamma   90.00
#
_symmetry.space_group_name_H-M   'P 1'
#
loop_
_entity.id
_entity.type
_entity.pdbx_description
1 polymer ?
#
loop_
_entity_poly.entity_id
_entity_poly.type
_entity_poly.pdbx_seq_one_letter_code
_entity_poly.pdbx_strand_id
1 'polypeptide(L)' 'MNEWNIAAKSQEERNKVNVDLAARGVAYKERLNIPVIAEQVAREQPENLRTYFMERLRHYR' A
#
# COMPACT_ATOMS: atom_id res chain seq x y z
N MET A 1 22.60 -12.23 -8.21
CA MET A 1 21.14 -12.40 -8.45
C MET A 1 20.53 -11.02 -8.47
N ASN A 2 19.81 -10.66 -9.53
CA ASN A 2 19.28 -9.30 -9.69
C ASN A 2 18.43 -8.89 -8.48
N GLU A 3 18.86 -7.84 -7.77
CA GLU A 3 18.23 -7.27 -6.56
C GLU A 3 16.79 -6.76 -6.79
N TRP A 4 16.33 -6.81 -8.02
CA TRP A 4 15.03 -6.32 -8.49
C TRP A 4 13.90 -7.36 -8.37
N ASN A 5 14.21 -8.65 -8.17
CA ASN A 5 13.18 -9.68 -8.11
C ASN A 5 12.42 -9.63 -6.77
N ILE A 6 11.22 -9.02 -6.78
CA ILE A 6 10.34 -8.90 -5.62
C ILE A 6 9.90 -10.27 -5.09
N ALA A 7 9.75 -11.28 -5.96
CA ALA A 7 9.33 -12.61 -5.54
C ALA A 7 10.43 -13.37 -4.76
N ALA A 8 11.70 -13.01 -4.98
CA ALA A 8 12.83 -13.57 -4.26
C ALA A 8 13.06 -12.91 -2.88
N LYS A 9 12.32 -11.84 -2.56
CA LYS A 9 12.41 -11.13 -1.28
C LYS A 9 11.67 -11.88 -0.16
N SER A 10 11.94 -11.46 1.07
CA SER A 10 11.24 -11.99 2.25
C SER A 10 9.73 -11.71 2.17
N GLN A 11 8.94 -12.56 2.84
CA GLN A 11 7.49 -12.39 2.88
C GLN A 11 7.09 -11.03 3.46
N GLU A 12 7.84 -10.51 4.42
CA GLU A 12 7.59 -9.18 5.01
C GLU A 12 7.80 -8.04 4.01
N GLU A 13 8.87 -8.09 3.22
CA GLU A 13 9.10 -7.10 2.16
C GLU A 13 7.99 -7.15 1.11
N ARG A 14 7.57 -8.36 0.72
CA ARG A 14 6.46 -8.56 -0.22
C ARG A 14 5.15 -7.98 0.33
N ASN A 15 4.87 -8.20 1.61
CA ASN A 15 3.69 -7.65 2.26
C ASN A 15 3.75 -6.11 2.32
N LYS A 16 4.92 -5.52 2.60
CA LYS A 16 5.09 -4.05 2.57
C LYS A 16 4.84 -3.48 1.18
N VAL A 17 5.31 -4.15 0.11
CA VAL A 17 5.06 -3.73 -1.28
C VAL A 17 3.56 -3.77 -1.61
N ASN A 18 2.83 -4.79 -1.17
CA ASN A 18 1.38 -4.88 -1.38
C ASN A 18 0.63 -3.74 -0.68
N VAL A 19 1.01 -3.42 0.55
CA VAL A 19 0.41 -2.32 1.31
C VAL A 19 0.72 -0.97 0.67
N ASP A 20 1.96 -0.76 0.19
CA ASP A 20 2.35 0.44 -0.55
C ASP A 20 1.54 0.60 -1.84
N LEU A 21 1.30 -0.50 -2.56
CA LEU A 21 0.45 -0.51 -3.75
C LEU A 21 -1.00 -0.10 -3.43
N ALA A 22 -1.56 -0.60 -2.33
CA ALA A 22 -2.90 -0.23 -1.90
C ALA A 22 -2.98 1.28 -1.58
N ALA A 23 -1.98 1.82 -0.87
CA ALA A 23 -1.91 3.24 -0.54
C ALA A 23 -1.80 4.12 -1.79
N ARG A 24 -0.94 3.74 -2.76
CA ARG A 24 -0.84 4.39 -4.07
C ARG A 24 -2.16 4.35 -4.82
N GLY A 25 -2.86 3.21 -4.79
CA GLY A 25 -4.14 3.04 -5.47
C GLY A 25 -5.22 3.98 -4.92
N VAL A 26 -5.26 4.19 -3.60
CA VAL A 26 -6.18 5.16 -2.98
C VAL A 26 -5.84 6.58 -3.40
N ALA A 27 -4.59 7.01 -3.23
CA ALA A 27 -4.17 8.37 -3.59
C ALA A 27 -4.36 8.67 -5.10
N TYR A 28 -4.12 7.69 -5.96
CA TYR A 28 -4.36 7.82 -7.40
C TYR A 28 -5.85 7.97 -7.73
N LYS A 29 -6.72 7.16 -7.12
CA LYS A 29 -8.17 7.27 -7.30
C LYS A 29 -8.70 8.62 -6.81
N GLU A 30 -8.20 9.10 -5.66
CA GLU A 30 -8.53 10.44 -5.13
C GLU A 30 -8.14 11.55 -6.13
N ARG A 31 -6.93 11.49 -6.73
CA ARG A 31 -6.49 12.46 -7.74
C ARG A 31 -7.31 12.47 -9.02
N LEU A 32 -7.89 11.32 -9.39
CA LEU A 32 -8.72 11.18 -10.59
C LEU A 32 -10.22 11.42 -10.33
N ASN A 33 -10.60 11.87 -9.13
CA ASN A 33 -12.00 11.98 -8.72
C ASN A 33 -12.79 10.66 -8.83
N ILE A 34 -12.11 9.52 -8.73
CA ILE A 34 -12.75 8.20 -8.66
C ILE A 34 -13.14 7.94 -7.20
N PRO A 35 -14.39 7.56 -6.91
CA PRO A 35 -14.82 7.32 -5.53
C PRO A 35 -14.02 6.17 -4.90
N VAL A 36 -13.35 6.46 -3.78
CA VAL A 36 -12.58 5.49 -2.99
C VAL A 36 -12.73 5.77 -1.51
N ILE A 37 -12.88 4.71 -0.70
CA ILE A 37 -12.97 4.82 0.76
C ILE A 37 -11.64 4.33 1.36
N ALA A 38 -10.76 5.28 1.69
CA ALA A 38 -9.43 4.97 2.23
C ALA A 38 -9.49 4.10 3.51
N GLU A 39 -10.48 4.34 4.36
CA GLU A 39 -10.66 3.59 5.61
C GLU A 39 -11.06 2.13 5.36
N GLN A 40 -11.86 1.86 4.33
CA GLN A 40 -12.21 0.50 3.95
C GLN A 40 -10.96 -0.28 3.52
N VAL A 41 -10.13 0.34 2.67
CA VAL A 41 -8.86 -0.26 2.23
C VAL A 41 -7.92 -0.47 3.41
N ALA A 42 -7.84 0.47 4.35
CA ALA A 42 -7.04 0.30 5.57
C ALA A 42 -7.55 -0.85 6.45
N ARG A 43 -8.86 -1.10 6.47
CA ARG A 43 -9.45 -2.21 7.23
C ARG A 43 -9.15 -3.57 6.61
N GLU A 44 -9.05 -3.65 5.29
CA GLU A 44 -8.65 -4.86 4.55
C GLU A 44 -7.17 -5.20 4.72
N GLN A 45 -6.32 -4.21 5.02
CA GLN A 45 -4.90 -4.48 5.26
C GLN A 45 -4.66 -5.14 6.64
N PRO A 46 -3.61 -5.98 6.75
CA PRO A 46 -3.18 -6.57 8.02
C PRO A 46 -2.93 -5.50 9.10
N GLU A 47 -3.36 -5.75 10.34
CA GLU A 47 -3.31 -4.77 11.43
C GLU A 47 -1.89 -4.28 11.73
N ASN A 48 -0.91 -5.19 11.65
CA ASN A 48 0.51 -4.90 11.83
C ASN A 48 1.08 -3.95 10.77
N LEU A 49 0.41 -3.80 9.62
CA LEU A 49 0.83 -2.93 8.52
C LEU A 49 -0.10 -1.72 8.31
N ARG A 50 -1.15 -1.57 9.12
CA ARG A 50 -2.06 -0.40 9.04
C ARG A 50 -1.34 0.93 9.28
N THR A 51 -0.41 0.96 10.24
CA THR A 51 0.41 2.16 10.49
C THR A 51 1.23 2.51 9.25
N TYR A 52 1.89 1.52 8.65
CA TYR A 52 2.67 1.69 7.43
C TYR A 52 1.81 2.17 6.24
N PHE A 53 0.60 1.62 6.10
CA PHE A 53 -0.37 2.06 5.09
C PHE A 53 -0.70 3.55 5.23
N MET A 54 -0.99 4.02 6.45
CA MET A 54 -1.34 5.42 6.71
C MET A 54 -0.17 6.36 6.45
N GLU A 55 1.05 5.97 6.83
CA GLU A 55 2.26 6.73 6.51
C GLU A 55 2.46 6.86 5.00
N ARG A 56 2.30 5.76 4.24
CA ARG A 56 2.40 5.76 2.78
C ARG A 56 1.28 6.55 2.12
N LEU A 57 0.04 6.43 2.61
CA LEU A 57 -1.09 7.19 2.08
C LEU A 57 -0.87 8.70 2.24
N ARG A 58 -0.34 9.15 3.38
CA ARG A 58 0.06 10.55 3.59
C ARG A 58 1.19 10.99 2.66
N HIS A 59 2.15 10.11 2.38
CA HIS A 59 3.23 10.42 1.44
C HIS A 59 2.73 10.56 0.00
N TYR A 60 1.72 9.80 -0.41
CA TYR A 60 1.21 9.80 -1.78
C TYR A 60 0.07 10.78 -2.03
N ARG A 61 -0.58 11.37 -1.02
CA ARG A 61 -1.61 12.41 -1.21
C ARG A 61 -0.95 13.73 -1.58
#